data_AF-A0A4Q4L8J1-F1
#
_entry.id   AF-A0A4Q4L8J1-F1
#
_cell.length_a   1.000
_cell.length_b   1.000
_cell.length_c   1.000
_cell.angle_alpha   90.00
_cell.angle_beta   90.00
_cell.angle_gamma   90.00
#
_symmetry.space_group_name_H-M   'P 1'
#
loop_
_entity.id
_entity.type
_entity.pdbx_description
1 polymer ?
#
loop_
_entity_poly.entity_id
_entity_poly.type
_entity_poly.pdbx_seq_one_letter_code
_entity_poly.pdbx_strand_id
1 'polypeptide(L)' 'MKGPSKGAAKEVIAQPTAIIFCVDPDDPIIGKIKAGRRVSYEVIKSDTGQQYAINVRLVRDKITVNPRF' A
#
# COMPACT_ATOMS: atom_id res chain seq x y z
N MET A 1 -2.28 35.99 -35.09
CA MET A 1 -2.47 35.76 -33.64
C MET A 1 -2.94 34.31 -33.46
N LYS A 2 -2.15 33.45 -32.82
CA LYS A 2 -2.49 32.05 -32.54
C LYS A 2 -2.49 31.90 -31.01
N GLY A 3 -3.67 31.74 -30.42
CA GLY A 3 -3.83 31.66 -28.96
C GLY A 3 -3.11 30.45 -28.36
N PRO A 4 -2.80 30.46 -27.05
CA PRO A 4 -2.14 29.33 -26.42
C PRO A 4 -3.12 28.15 -26.38
N SER A 5 -2.73 27.06 -27.03
CA SER A 5 -3.42 25.77 -26.95
C SER A 5 -3.43 25.34 -25.48
N LYS A 6 -4.62 25.20 -24.89
CA LYS A 6 -4.81 24.56 -23.59
C LYS A 6 -4.31 23.12 -23.72
N GLY A 7 -3.05 22.89 -23.35
CA GLY A 7 -2.54 21.56 -23.11
C GLY A 7 -3.39 20.96 -22.01
N ALA A 8 -4.24 19.99 -22.38
CA ALA A 8 -4.93 19.15 -21.44
C ALA A 8 -3.85 18.53 -20.53
N ALA A 9 -3.84 18.92 -19.27
CA ALA A 9 -3.10 18.21 -18.25
C ALA A 9 -3.67 16.79 -18.26
N LYS A 10 -2.95 15.86 -18.91
CA LYS A 10 -3.21 14.45 -18.73
C LYS A 10 -2.96 14.20 -17.26
N GLU A 11 -4.04 14.11 -16.49
CA GLU A 11 -4.02 13.55 -15.16
C GLU A 11 -3.50 12.13 -15.32
N VAL A 12 -2.19 11.97 -15.11
CA VAL A 12 -1.56 10.66 -15.02
C VAL A 12 -2.08 10.11 -13.70
N ILE A 13 -3.18 9.36 -13.78
CA ILE A 13 -3.62 8.51 -12.68
C ILE A 13 -2.46 7.55 -12.46
N ALA A 14 -1.62 7.84 -11.47
CA ALA A 14 -0.45 7.03 -11.18
C ALA A 14 -0.93 5.60 -10.95
N GLN A 15 -0.45 4.66 -11.77
CA GLN A 15 -0.76 3.26 -11.56
C GLN A 15 -0.22 2.87 -10.17
N PRO A 16 -1.04 2.26 -9.30
CA PRO A 16 -0.56 1.86 -7.98
C PRO A 16 0.60 0.87 -8.15
N THR A 17 1.77 1.26 -7.66
CA THR A 17 2.95 0.39 -7.67
C THR A 17 2.74 -0.73 -6.65
N ALA A 18 2.87 -1.98 -7.09
CA ALA A 18 2.87 -3.12 -6.19
C ALA A 18 4.13 -3.10 -5.30
N ILE A 19 3.97 -3.49 -4.04
CA ILE A 19 5.06 -3.67 -3.09
C ILE A 19 5.21 -5.15 -2.75
N ILE A 20 6.45 -5.63 -2.66
CA ILE A 20 6.75 -7.04 -2.39
C ILE A 20 6.93 -7.21 -0.88
N PHE A 21 6.27 -8.17 -0.27
CA PHE A 21 6.40 -8.44 1.17
C PHE A 21 7.56 -9.40 1.41
N CYS A 22 8.54 -8.96 2.19
CA CYS A 22 9.64 -9.81 2.65
C CYS A 22 9.25 -10.40 4.01
N VAL A 23 8.62 -11.56 3.99
CA VAL A 23 8.21 -12.32 5.18
C VAL A 23 8.78 -13.73 5.09
N ASP A 24 9.16 -14.27 6.24
CA ASP A 24 9.58 -15.66 6.36
C ASP A 24 8.42 -16.58 5.93
N PRO A 25 8.65 -17.61 5.10
CA PRO A 25 7.59 -18.50 4.61
C PRO A 25 6.86 -19.26 5.72
N ASP A 26 7.50 -19.48 6.88
CA ASP A 26 6.90 -20.13 8.05
C ASP A 26 6.22 -19.12 8.99
N ASP A 27 6.25 -17.81 8.69
CA ASP A 27 5.60 -16.80 9.53
C ASP A 27 4.07 -16.92 9.44
N PRO A 28 3.37 -17.13 10.57
CA PRO A 28 1.91 -17.27 10.59
C PRO A 28 1.16 -16.01 10.13
N ILE A 29 1.83 -14.88 9.95
CA ILE A 29 1.24 -13.66 9.37
C ILE A 29 0.79 -13.88 7.93
N ILE A 30 1.43 -14.77 7.16
CA ILE A 30 1.10 -15.05 5.76
C ILE A 30 -0.37 -15.49 5.63
N GLY A 31 -0.83 -16.38 6.53
CA GLY A 31 -2.23 -16.82 6.55
C GLY A 31 -3.24 -15.75 6.99
N LYS A 32 -2.77 -14.64 7.56
CA LYS A 32 -3.61 -13.57 8.11
C LYS A 32 -3.72 -12.35 7.20
N ILE A 33 -2.80 -12.15 6.27
CA ILE A 33 -2.83 -11.08 5.27
C ILE A 33 -3.82 -11.47 4.17
N LYS A 34 -4.88 -10.67 4.01
CA LYS A 34 -5.97 -10.91 3.05
C LYS A 34 -6.43 -9.59 2.46
N ALA A 35 -7.09 -9.65 1.30
CA ALA A 35 -7.67 -8.47 0.67
C ALA A 35 -8.58 -7.71 1.65
N GLY A 36 -8.49 -6.38 1.65
CA GLY A 36 -9.23 -5.50 2.56
C GLY A 36 -8.64 -5.37 3.96
N ARG A 37 -7.64 -6.17 4.34
CA ARG A 37 -7.01 -6.10 5.66
C ARG A 37 -5.83 -5.12 5.68
N ARG A 38 -5.73 -4.34 6.74
CA ARG A 38 -4.65 -3.36 6.93
C ARG A 38 -3.42 -3.98 7.60
N VAL A 39 -2.25 -3.59 7.11
CA VAL A 39 -0.94 -3.93 7.68
C VAL A 39 -0.09 -2.67 7.84
N SER A 40 0.80 -2.68 8.81
CA SER A 40 1.89 -1.72 8.94
C SER A 40 3.19 -2.37 8.49
N TYR A 41 4.05 -1.62 7.83
CA TYR A 41 5.33 -2.09 7.33
C TYR A 41 6.31 -0.92 7.24
N GLU A 42 7.59 -1.25 7.16
CA GLU A 42 8.65 -0.32 6.78
C GLU A 42 9.00 -0.56 5.30
N VAL A 43 9.38 0.49 4.58
CA VAL A 43 9.70 0.42 3.15
C VAL A 43 11.20 0.50 2.95
N ILE A 44 11.72 -0.44 2.18
CA ILE A 44 13.05 -0.33 1.57
C ILE A 44 12.90 -0.26 0.05
N LYS A 45 13.79 0.49 -0.61
CA LYS A 45 13.85 0.61 -2.07
C LYS A 45 15.16 0.00 -2.54
N SER A 46 15.11 -0.86 -3.56
CA SER A 46 16.32 -1.29 -4.26
C SER A 46 16.82 -0.21 -5.21
N ASP A 47 18.05 -0.39 -5.69
CA ASP A 47 18.65 0.47 -6.71
C ASP A 47 17.85 0.47 -8.04
N THR A 48 17.10 -0.60 -8.29
CA THR A 48 16.19 -0.71 -9.45
C THR A 48 14.86 0.01 -9.25
N GLY A 49 14.63 0.63 -8.08
CA GLY A 49 13.38 1.30 -7.73
C GLY A 49 12.26 0.36 -7.26
N GLN A 50 12.51 -0.94 -7.16
CA GLN A 50 11.55 -1.90 -6.61
C GLN A 50 11.39 -1.66 -5.11
N GLN A 51 10.14 -1.64 -4.64
CA GLN A 51 9.80 -1.44 -3.24
C GLN A 51 9.57 -2.78 -2.56
N TYR A 52 10.10 -2.91 -1.34
CA TYR A 52 9.89 -4.06 -0.47
C TYR A 52 9.37 -3.60 0.88
N ALA A 53 8.39 -4.33 1.40
CA ALA A 53 7.84 -4.17 2.74
C ALA A 53 8.56 -5.12 3.69
N ILE A 54 9.19 -4.55 4.72
CA ILE A 54 9.82 -5.29 5.82
C ILE A 54 9.09 -5.01 7.14
N ASN A 55 9.38 -5.80 8.17
CA ASN A 55 8.77 -5.63 9.49
C ASN A 55 7.23 -5.59 9.43
N VAL A 56 6.63 -6.42 8.56
CA VAL A 56 5.19 -6.43 8.30
C VAL A 56 4.43 -6.89 9.54
N ARG A 57 3.42 -6.12 9.95
CA ARG A 57 2.57 -6.43 11.12
C ARG A 57 1.11 -6.16 10.80
N LEU A 58 0.21 -6.97 11.35
CA LEU A 58 -1.22 -6.71 11.25
C LEU A 58 -1.58 -5.51 12.11
N VAL A 59 -2.29 -4.55 11.51
CA VAL A 59 -2.97 -3.52 12.29
C VAL A 59 -4.21 -4.17 12.89
N ARG A 60 -4.36 -4.12 14.21
CA ARG A 60 -5.64 -4.51 14.83
C ARG A 60 -6.67 -3.50 14.38
N ASP A 61 -7.65 -3.93 13.60
CA ASP A 61 -8.89 -3.18 13.44
C ASP A 61 -9.42 -2.94 14.84
N LYS A 62 -9.39 -1.68 15.31
CA LYS A 62 -10.20 -1.30 16.46
C LYS A 62 -11.63 -1.57 16.03
N ILE A 63 -12.18 -2.68 16.47
CA ILE A 63 -13.63 -2.87 16.49
C ILE A 63 -14.11 -1.65 17.27
N THR A 64 -14.73 -0.70 16.57
CA THR A 64 -15.58 0.30 17.20
C THR A 64 -16.61 -0.51 17.96
N VAL A 65 -16.36 -0.71 19.25
CA VAL A 65 -17.36 -1.25 20.15
C VAL A 65 -18.43 -0.18 20.15
N ASN A 66 -19.53 -0.38 19.41
CA ASN A 66 -20.69 0.49 19.53
C ASN A 66 -21.07 0.44 21.01
N PRO A 67 -20.94 1.53 21.79
CA PRO A 67 -21.54 1.55 23.11
C PRO A 67 -23.05 1.49 22.85
N ARG A 68 -23.67 0.36 23.19
CA ARG A 68 -25.13 0.26 23.14
C ARG A 68 -25.67 1.36 24.06
N PHE A 69 -26.52 2.21 23.49
CA PHE A 69 -27.32 3.23 24.18
C PHE A 69 -28.22 2.58 25.23
#